data_AF-A0A2V5JC05-F1
#
_entry.id   AF-A0A2V5JC05-F1
#
_cell.length_a   1.000
_cell.length_b   1.000
_cell.length_c   1.000
_cell.angle_alpha   90.00
_cell.angle_beta   90.00
_cell.angle_gamma   90.00
#
_symmetry.space_group_name_H-M   'P 1'
#
loop_
_entity.id
_entity.type
_entity.pdbx_description
1 polymer ?
#
loop_
_entity_poly.entity_id
_entity_poly.type
_entity_poly.pdbx_seq_one_letter_code
_entity_poly.pdbx_strand_id
1 'polypeptide(L)'
;MPEAQATARTEEQSTAIAAPEVVQTAHDRFGDPKNFINRELSWLEFNRRVLEEAQDQRQPLIERVKFLTIVSSNLDEFFEIRVAGIKQQIESETSDVGPDGLSPSEVFNRIQKTVRELVAAQYALW
;
A
#
# COMPACT_ATOMS: atom_id res chain seq x y z
N MET A 1 49.51 -30.23 59.28
CA MET A 1 48.65 -31.04 58.39
C MET A 1 47.28 -31.12 59.03
N PRO A 2 46.17 -30.89 58.30
CA PRO A 2 45.80 -29.63 57.63
C PRO A 2 44.30 -29.26 57.79
N GLU A 3 43.90 -28.17 57.12
CA GLU A 3 42.57 -27.89 56.52
C GLU A 3 41.39 -27.38 57.37
N ALA A 4 40.96 -26.14 57.06
CA ALA A 4 39.63 -25.77 56.54
C ALA A 4 39.32 -24.30 56.89
N GLN A 5 39.61 -23.35 56.00
CA GLN A 5 38.68 -22.75 55.04
C GLN A 5 38.09 -21.42 55.54
N ALA A 6 38.58 -20.35 54.91
CA ALA A 6 37.94 -19.06 54.83
C ALA A 6 36.59 -19.19 54.10
N THR A 7 35.56 -18.47 54.56
CA THR A 7 34.40 -18.19 53.71
C THR A 7 33.91 -16.78 53.96
N ALA A 8 33.94 -16.03 52.88
CA ALA A 8 33.70 -14.60 52.78
C ALA A 8 32.20 -14.28 52.84
N ARG A 9 31.94 -13.01 53.17
CA ARG A 9 30.67 -12.28 53.12
C ARG A 9 29.77 -12.70 51.94
N THR A 10 28.54 -13.06 52.29
CA THR A 10 27.41 -13.13 51.38
C THR A 10 26.98 -11.70 51.02
N GLU A 11 27.37 -11.23 49.84
CA GLU A 11 26.67 -10.13 49.15
C GLU A 11 25.69 -10.78 48.18
N GLU A 12 24.42 -10.85 48.59
CA GLU A 12 23.30 -11.10 47.69
C GLU A 12 23.19 -9.93 46.71
N GLN A 13 23.90 -10.01 45.59
CA GLN A 13 23.52 -9.25 44.41
C GLN A 13 22.23 -9.87 43.87
N SER A 14 21.11 -9.31 44.30
CA SER A 14 19.82 -9.43 43.64
C SER A 14 19.96 -8.79 42.25
N THR A 15 20.41 -9.58 41.27
CA THR A 15 20.29 -9.22 39.86
C THR A 15 18.81 -9.31 39.53
N ALA A 16 18.10 -8.20 39.70
CA ALA A 16 16.82 -7.99 39.07
C ALA A 16 17.05 -8.14 37.56
N ILE A 17 16.64 -9.28 37.01
CA ILE A 17 16.54 -9.47 35.57
C ILE A 17 15.48 -8.46 35.12
N ALA A 18 15.94 -7.31 34.60
CA ALA A 18 15.07 -6.37 33.93
C ALA A 18 14.30 -7.15 32.86
N ALA A 19 12.97 -7.02 32.87
CA ALA A 19 12.12 -7.57 31.82
C ALA A 19 12.73 -7.21 30.46
N PRO A 20 12.72 -8.13 29.47
CA PRO A 20 13.38 -7.89 28.20
C PRO A 20 12.84 -6.58 27.61
N GLU A 21 13.76 -5.66 27.30
CA GLU A 21 13.44 -4.43 26.58
C GLU A 21 12.70 -4.85 25.30
N VAL A 22 11.42 -4.53 25.20
CA VAL A 22 10.59 -4.90 24.07
C VAL A 22 11.16 -4.18 22.85
N VAL A 23 12.00 -4.87 22.09
CA VAL A 23 12.54 -4.37 20.82
C VAL A 23 11.34 -4.24 19.88
N GLN A 24 10.82 -3.02 19.74
CA GLN A 24 9.74 -2.72 18.80
C GLN A 24 10.17 -3.19 17.42
N THR A 25 9.40 -4.11 16.84
CA THR A 25 9.64 -4.59 15.50
C THR A 25 9.36 -3.48 14.49
N ALA A 26 9.87 -3.58 13.25
CA ALA A 26 9.55 -2.62 12.20
C ALA A 26 8.03 -2.52 11.95
N HIS A 27 7.30 -3.62 12.17
CA HIS A 27 5.84 -3.66 12.12
C HIS A 27 5.21 -2.79 13.20
N ASP A 28 5.74 -2.79 14.43
CA ASP A 28 5.24 -1.95 15.53
C ASP A 28 5.51 -0.45 15.30
N ARG A 29 6.56 -0.11 14.54
CA ARG A 29 6.96 1.28 14.27
C ARG A 29 6.31 1.90 13.03
N PHE A 30 6.00 1.09 12.01
CA PHE A 30 5.50 1.57 10.72
C PHE A 30 4.16 0.94 10.30
N GLY A 31 3.58 0.05 11.10
CA GLY A 31 2.37 -0.70 10.77
C GLY A 31 1.05 0.04 10.87
N ASP A 32 1.03 1.36 11.15
CA ASP A 32 -0.21 2.14 11.05
C ASP A 32 -0.69 2.17 9.59
N PRO A 33 -1.90 1.67 9.29
CA PRO A 33 -2.45 1.66 7.94
C PRO A 33 -2.46 3.03 7.25
N LYS A 34 -2.50 4.12 8.02
CA LYS A 34 -2.47 5.51 7.50
C LYS A 34 -1.15 5.87 6.82
N ASN A 35 -0.08 5.12 7.09
CA ASN A 35 1.22 5.34 6.45
C ASN A 35 1.29 4.75 5.04
N PHE A 36 0.30 3.95 4.64
CA PHE A 36 0.28 3.27 3.35
C PHE A 36 -0.80 3.85 2.44
N ILE A 37 -0.45 3.93 1.15
CA ILE A 37 -1.41 4.23 0.09
C ILE A 37 -1.70 2.92 -0.63
N ASN A 38 -2.98 2.65 -0.89
CA ASN A 38 -3.38 1.50 -1.67
C ASN A 38 -2.67 1.51 -3.03
N ARG A 39 -2.05 0.39 -3.41
CA ARG A 39 -1.29 0.26 -4.65
C ARG A 39 -2.15 0.51 -5.87
N GLU A 40 -3.40 0.05 -5.86
CA GLU A 40 -4.28 0.06 -7.04
C GLU A 40 -4.84 1.46 -7.25
N LEU A 41 -5.17 2.15 -6.16
CA LEU A 41 -5.52 3.58 -6.20
C LEU A 41 -4.33 4.44 -6.62
N SER A 42 -3.12 4.14 -6.14
CA SER A 42 -1.90 4.85 -6.55
C SER A 42 -1.64 4.71 -8.05
N TRP A 43 -1.90 3.52 -8.60
CA TRP A 43 -1.79 3.28 -10.04
C TRP A 43 -2.82 4.11 -10.83
N LEU A 44 -4.05 4.25 -10.35
CA LEU A 44 -5.06 5.11 -10.99
C LEU A 44 -4.68 6.60 -10.93
N GLU A 45 -4.06 7.06 -9.83
CA GLU A 45 -3.53 8.43 -9.75
C GLU A 45 -2.40 8.67 -10.76
N PHE A 46 -1.53 7.67 -10.98
CA PHE A 46 -0.55 7.74 -12.07
C PHE A 46 -1.25 7.89 -13.42
N ASN A 47 -2.27 7.07 -13.70
CA ASN A 47 -3.02 7.14 -14.95
C ASN A 47 -3.70 8.51 -15.14
N ARG A 48 -4.21 9.10 -14.05
CA ARG A 48 -4.74 10.47 -14.05
C ARG A 48 -3.68 11.50 -14.49
N ARG A 49 -2.42 11.37 -14.04
CA ARG A 49 -1.33 12.24 -14.52
C ARG A 49 -1.05 12.08 -16.01
N VAL A 50 -1.19 10.86 -16.56
CA VAL A 50 -1.09 10.66 -18.01
C VAL A 50 -2.26 11.34 -18.74
N LEU A 51 -3.47 11.31 -18.17
CA LEU A 51 -4.61 12.04 -18.72
C LEU A 51 -4.40 13.56 -18.67
N GLU A 52 -3.77 14.10 -17.63
CA GLU A 52 -3.43 15.52 -17.53
C GLU A 52 -2.55 15.99 -18.72
N GLU A 53 -1.64 15.16 -19.23
CA GLU A 53 -0.86 15.48 -20.44
C GLU A 53 -1.73 15.58 -21.70
N ALA A 54 -2.84 14.83 -21.78
CA ALA A 54 -3.82 14.98 -22.85
C ALA A 54 -4.66 16.27 -22.72
N GLN A 55 -4.81 16.78 -21.50
CA GLN A 55 -5.57 17.99 -21.18
C GLN A 55 -4.77 19.28 -21.44
N ASP A 56 -3.44 19.22 -21.40
CA ASP A 56 -2.59 20.39 -21.57
C ASP A 56 -2.65 20.95 -22.99
N GLN A 57 -3.20 22.16 -23.14
CA GLN A 57 -3.31 22.87 -24.42
C GLN A 57 -1.96 23.35 -24.98
N ARG A 58 -0.89 23.33 -24.17
CA ARG A 58 0.47 23.62 -24.62
C ARG A 58 1.06 22.46 -25.43
N GLN A 59 0.52 21.25 -25.29
CA GLN A 59 0.94 20.08 -26.07
C GLN A 59 0.33 20.11 -27.48
N PRO A 60 1.08 19.74 -28.53
CA PRO A 60 0.53 19.59 -29.87
C PRO A 60 -0.66 18.64 -29.88
N LEU A 61 -1.64 18.91 -30.76
CA LEU A 61 -2.89 18.14 -30.83
C LEU A 61 -2.64 16.63 -30.96
N ILE A 62 -1.69 16.23 -31.79
CA ILE A 62 -1.37 14.82 -31.99
C ILE A 62 -0.78 14.15 -30.74
N GLU A 63 0.01 14.87 -29.95
CA GLU A 63 0.55 14.34 -28.68
C GLU A 63 -0.58 14.15 -27.66
N ARG A 64 -1.53 15.07 -27.60
CA ARG A 64 -2.72 14.94 -26.74
C ARG A 64 -3.55 13.71 -27.10
N VAL A 65 -3.74 13.43 -28.39
CA VAL A 65 -4.42 12.21 -28.86
C VAL A 65 -3.62 10.95 -28.51
N LYS A 66 -2.29 10.97 -28.63
CA LYS A 66 -1.45 9.84 -28.19
C LYS A 66 -1.60 9.58 -26.69
N PHE A 67 -1.59 10.62 -25.85
CA PHE A 67 -1.82 10.45 -24.42
C PHE A 67 -3.20 9.86 -24.12
N LEU A 68 -4.26 10.25 -24.84
CA LEU A 68 -5.57 9.59 -24.72
C LEU A 68 -5.50 8.10 -25.04
N THR A 69 -4.78 7.70 -26.09
CA THR A 69 -4.62 6.27 -26.43
C THR A 69 -3.82 5.51 -25.38
N ILE A 70 -2.81 6.15 -24.78
CA ILE A 70 -2.00 5.56 -23.70
C ILE A 70 -2.86 5.36 -22.45
N VAL A 71 -3.68 6.36 -22.08
CA VAL A 71 -4.62 6.25 -20.96
C VAL A 71 -5.55 5.05 -21.12
N SER A 72 -6.19 4.91 -22.30
CA SER A 72 -7.08 3.78 -22.59
C SER A 72 -6.35 2.43 -22.51
N SER A 73 -5.21 2.30 -23.17
CA SER A 73 -4.44 1.05 -23.17
C SER A 73 -3.99 0.64 -21.77
N ASN A 74 -3.56 1.61 -20.97
CA ASN A 74 -3.18 1.37 -19.58
C ASN A 74 -4.39 0.91 -18.76
N LEU A 75 -5.55 1.56 -18.93
CA LEU A 75 -6.78 1.17 -18.23
C LEU A 75 -7.20 -0.26 -18.58
N ASP A 76 -7.10 -0.66 -19.84
CA ASP A 76 -7.41 -2.03 -20.27
C ASP A 76 -6.53 -3.05 -19.53
N GLU A 77 -5.20 -2.84 -19.51
CA GLU A 77 -4.26 -3.69 -18.75
C GLU A 77 -4.60 -3.72 -17.25
N PHE A 78 -4.97 -2.57 -16.67
CA PHE A 78 -5.38 -2.50 -15.27
C PHE A 78 -6.62 -3.36 -14.98
N PHE A 79 -7.60 -3.36 -15.88
CA PHE A 79 -8.78 -4.22 -15.73
C PHE A 79 -8.45 -5.70 -15.88
N GLU A 80 -7.65 -6.05 -16.88
CA GLU A 80 -7.26 -7.43 -17.18
C GLU A 80 -6.44 -8.06 -16.04
N ILE A 81 -5.54 -7.29 -15.43
CA ILE A 81 -4.61 -7.82 -14.43
C ILE A 81 -5.07 -7.50 -13.00
N ARG A 82 -5.26 -6.22 -12.67
CA ARG A 82 -5.46 -5.77 -11.29
C ARG A 82 -6.89 -6.02 -10.81
N VAL A 83 -7.88 -5.60 -11.61
CA VAL A 83 -9.29 -5.76 -11.23
C VAL A 83 -9.69 -7.23 -11.21
N ALA A 84 -9.17 -8.05 -12.14
CA ALA A 84 -9.35 -9.50 -12.10
C ALA A 84 -8.82 -10.11 -10.80
N GLY A 85 -7.61 -9.73 -10.36
CA GLY A 85 -7.05 -10.19 -9.09
C GLY A 85 -7.87 -9.81 -7.86
N ILE A 86 -8.38 -8.57 -7.81
CA ILE A 86 -9.25 -8.12 -6.70
C ILE A 86 -10.57 -8.89 -6.70
N LYS A 87 -11.18 -9.12 -7.87
CA LYS A 87 -12.41 -9.92 -7.97
C LYS A 87 -12.20 -11.34 -7.47
N GLN A 88 -11.06 -11.95 -7.80
CA GLN A 88 -10.70 -13.28 -7.30
C GLN A 88 -10.55 -13.30 -5.78
N GLN A 89 -9.94 -12.26 -5.18
CA GLN A 89 -9.85 -12.13 -3.72
C GLN A 89 -11.22 -12.01 -3.06
N ILE A 90 -12.13 -11.23 -3.65
CA ILE A 90 -13.51 -11.08 -3.18
C ILE A 90 -14.25 -12.42 -3.25
N GLU A 91 -14.13 -13.15 -4.37
CA GLU A 91 -14.79 -14.44 -4.58
C GLU A 91 -14.25 -15.56 -3.68
N SER A 92 -12.96 -15.48 -3.32
CA SER A 92 -12.32 -16.45 -2.42
C SER A 92 -12.71 -16.25 -0.95
N GLU A 93 -13.52 -15.23 -0.62
CA GLU A 93 -13.88 -14.80 0.74
C GLU A 93 -12.67 -14.53 1.65
N THR A 94 -11.49 -14.34 1.05
CA THR A 94 -10.27 -14.05 1.78
C THR A 94 -10.37 -12.64 2.34
N SER A 95 -10.39 -12.55 3.68
CA SER A 95 -10.44 -11.28 4.41
C SER A 95 -9.05 -10.66 4.60
N ASP A 96 -8.08 -10.98 3.73
CA ASP A 96 -6.75 -10.41 3.84
C ASP A 96 -6.82 -8.92 3.47
N VAL A 97 -6.72 -8.12 4.51
CA VAL A 97 -6.67 -6.67 4.44
C VAL A 97 -5.23 -6.27 4.10
N GLY A 98 -5.07 -5.40 3.12
CA GLY A 98 -3.77 -4.87 2.74
C GLY A 98 -3.12 -4.05 3.87
N PRO A 99 -1.83 -3.68 3.74
CA PRO A 99 -1.15 -2.84 4.72
C PRO A 99 -1.79 -1.44 4.88
N ASP A 100 -2.61 -1.02 3.92
CA ASP A 100 -3.42 0.20 3.91
C ASP A 100 -4.76 0.06 4.66
N GLY A 101 -5.08 -1.12 5.20
CA GLY A 101 -6.26 -1.32 6.04
C GLY A 101 -7.57 -1.45 5.25
N LEU A 102 -7.53 -1.55 3.92
CA LEU A 102 -8.72 -1.68 3.08
C LEU A 102 -9.01 -3.14 2.73
N SER A 103 -10.29 -3.53 2.84
CA SER A 103 -10.75 -4.83 2.34
C SER A 103 -10.80 -4.84 0.79
N PRO A 104 -10.69 -6.02 0.15
CA PRO A 104 -10.80 -6.14 -1.31
C PRO A 104 -12.08 -5.50 -1.88
N SER A 105 -13.20 -5.63 -1.17
CA SER A 105 -14.49 -5.01 -1.56
C SER A 105 -14.45 -3.48 -1.49
N GLU A 106 -13.83 -2.91 -0.46
CA GLU A 106 -13.66 -1.45 -0.36
C GLU A 106 -12.73 -0.91 -1.45
N VAL A 107 -11.62 -1.61 -1.71
CA VAL A 107 -10.69 -1.27 -2.79
C VAL A 107 -11.42 -1.29 -4.14
N PHE A 108 -12.19 -2.34 -4.42
CA PHE A 108 -12.97 -2.46 -5.65
C PHE A 108 -13.97 -1.30 -5.82
N ASN A 109 -14.72 -0.96 -4.77
CA ASN A 109 -15.66 0.15 -4.81
C ASN A 109 -14.97 1.50 -5.06
N ARG A 110 -13.81 1.73 -4.44
CA ARG A 110 -13.01 2.95 -4.66
C ARG A 110 -12.47 3.01 -6.09
N ILE A 111 -11.96 1.89 -6.61
CA ILE A 111 -11.51 1.76 -8.01
C ILE A 111 -12.65 2.11 -8.97
N GLN A 112 -13.83 1.53 -8.77
CA GLN A 112 -14.98 1.79 -9.65
C GLN A 112 -15.35 3.28 -9.68
N LYS A 113 -15.33 3.95 -8.52
CA LYS A 113 -15.58 5.39 -8.44
C LYS A 113 -14.51 6.18 -9.21
N THR A 114 -13.23 5.94 -8.90
CA THR A 114 -12.11 6.67 -9.51
C THR A 114 -12.03 6.46 -11.02
N VAL A 115 -12.26 5.24 -11.51
CA VAL A 115 -12.26 4.96 -12.95
C VAL A 115 -13.40 5.67 -13.65
N ARG A 116 -14.61 5.70 -13.08
CA ARG A 116 -15.74 6.44 -13.67
C ARG A 116 -15.43 7.93 -13.81
N GLU A 117 -14.79 8.53 -12.81
CA GLU A 117 -14.35 9.92 -12.86
C GLU A 117 -13.29 10.14 -13.95
N LEU A 118 -12.30 9.25 -14.04
CA LEU A 118 -11.22 9.33 -15.04
C LEU A 118 -11.78 9.20 -16.47
N VAL A 119 -12.64 8.21 -16.70
CA VAL A 119 -13.29 7.99 -17.99
C VAL A 119 -14.18 9.18 -18.36
N ALA A 120 -14.97 9.72 -17.42
CA ALA A 120 -15.77 10.91 -17.68
C ALA A 120 -14.89 12.12 -18.06
N ALA A 121 -13.76 12.32 -17.39
CA ALA A 121 -12.80 13.36 -17.74
C ALA A 121 -12.16 13.14 -19.12
N GLN A 122 -11.91 11.89 -19.50
CA GLN A 122 -11.42 11.53 -20.83
C GLN A 122 -12.42 11.89 -21.94
N TYR A 123 -13.69 11.53 -21.77
CA TYR A 123 -14.76 11.85 -22.74
C TYR A 123 -15.10 13.34 -22.80
N ALA A 124 -14.82 14.12 -21.75
CA ALA A 124 -15.07 15.56 -21.73
C ALA A 124 -14.07 16.38 -22.57
N LEU A 125 -12.97 15.78 -23.03
CA LEU A 125 -11.92 16.50 -23.74
C LEU A 125 -12.24 16.83 -25.20
N TRP A 126 -13.13 16.06 -25.85
CA TRP A 126 -13.44 16.17 -27.28
C TRP A 126 -14.85 15.66 -27.60
#